data_AF-A0A524M4K8-F1
#
_entry.id   AF-A0A524M4K8-F1
#
_cell.length_a   1.000
_cell.length_b   1.000
_cell.length_c   1.000
_cell.angle_alpha   90.00
_cell.angle_beta   90.00
_cell.angle_gamma   90.00
#
_symmetry.space_group_name_H-M   'P 1'
#
loop_
_entity.id
_entity.type
_entity.pdbx_description
1 polymer ?
#
loop_
_entity_poly.entity_id
_entity_poly.type
_entity_poly.pdbx_seq_one_letter_code
_entity_poly.pdbx_strand_id
1 'polypeptide(L)'
;MPKAIFSIWWDDRLGPMVGRSYPETMTLKSEEAITIFMGHGVNQETDVGYSKIQSGLVISYMRPPSCIGVLVKEGENSAAIERNLRRLIPHINFDSDQWDKELEKAFGVLHDLMNETSGEELLLNPGVKQLIGDMMEKRIEAIKPKHVLRATVRYPEAYDALGSDDEEVARLLKDLEDEEVLESRTYGRRVECRQCGDADLTIELQCPNCSSKDIHKVYTVFCPKCSNQFHAVIVDDLAEVICLSCKQPVKVNELAVIDVEPLCNECGTASSDPKIVFKCATCDKQLKGADLLAGTGLAYYFKH
;
A
#
# COMPACT_ATOMS: atom_id res chain seq x y z
N MET A 1 -6.38 23.40 -5.22
CA MET A 1 -6.07 23.86 -6.58
C MET A 1 -4.59 24.20 -6.66
N PRO A 2 -3.84 23.51 -7.55
CA PRO A 2 -2.47 23.85 -7.89
C PRO A 2 -2.33 25.33 -8.21
N LYS A 3 -1.33 26.00 -7.64
CA LYS A 3 -1.01 27.41 -7.93
C LYS A 3 0.05 27.55 -9.03
N ALA A 4 1.02 26.63 -9.01
CA ALA A 4 2.09 26.58 -9.99
C ALA A 4 2.63 25.16 -10.10
N ILE A 5 3.28 24.88 -11.21
CA ILE A 5 4.11 23.70 -11.43
C ILE A 5 5.52 24.14 -11.82
N PHE A 6 6.52 23.43 -11.33
CA PHE A 6 7.93 23.73 -11.52
C PHE A 6 8.62 22.50 -12.08
N SER A 7 9.53 22.70 -13.03
CA SER A 7 10.57 21.73 -13.37
C SER A 7 11.86 22.13 -12.67
N ILE A 8 12.55 21.15 -12.13
CA ILE A 8 13.83 21.32 -11.43
C ILE A 8 14.73 20.20 -11.92
N TRP A 9 15.97 20.49 -12.27
CA TRP A 9 16.92 19.45 -12.71
C TRP A 9 18.18 19.49 -11.86
N TRP A 10 18.80 18.33 -11.68
CA TRP A 10 20.07 18.20 -10.99
C TRP A 10 21.23 18.26 -12.00
N ASP A 11 22.17 19.16 -11.76
CA ASP A 11 23.46 19.18 -12.45
C ASP A 11 24.57 18.73 -11.47
N ASP A 12 25.36 17.73 -11.86
CA ASP A 12 26.39 17.13 -10.99
C ASP A 12 27.52 18.11 -10.60
N ARG A 13 27.65 19.25 -11.29
CA ARG A 13 28.67 20.28 -11.03
C ARG A 13 28.09 21.49 -10.30
N LEU A 14 26.82 21.82 -10.54
CA LEU A 14 26.18 23.05 -10.07
C LEU A 14 25.08 22.82 -9.00
N GLY A 15 24.66 21.56 -8.79
CA GLY A 15 23.57 21.20 -7.90
C GLY A 15 22.19 21.36 -8.57
N PRO A 16 21.11 21.47 -7.77
CA PRO A 16 19.76 21.58 -8.30
C PRO A 16 19.56 22.97 -8.91
N MET A 17 19.20 22.99 -10.18
CA MET A 17 18.86 24.20 -10.90
C MET A 17 17.35 24.30 -11.07
N VAL A 18 16.84 25.50 -10.84
CA VAL A 18 15.45 25.84 -11.14
C VAL A 18 15.31 25.82 -12.66
N GLY A 19 14.43 24.96 -13.16
CA GLY A 19 14.09 24.90 -14.57
C GLY A 19 13.05 25.94 -14.94
N ARG A 20 12.00 25.49 -15.62
CA ARG A 20 10.83 26.28 -16.00
C ARG A 20 9.72 26.21 -14.96
N SER A 21 8.84 27.20 -14.99
CA SER A 21 7.65 27.27 -14.14
C SER A 21 6.42 27.64 -14.95
N TYR A 22 5.27 27.15 -14.52
CA TYR A 22 3.98 27.57 -15.06
C TYR A 22 2.98 27.80 -13.92
N PRO A 23 2.25 28.93 -13.90
CA PRO A 23 2.40 30.08 -14.80
C PRO A 23 3.76 30.77 -14.60
N GLU A 24 4.31 31.35 -15.67
CA GLU A 24 5.67 31.95 -15.70
C GLU A 24 5.88 33.06 -14.65
N THR A 25 4.79 33.65 -14.16
CA THR A 25 4.81 34.68 -13.10
C THR A 25 5.24 34.13 -11.73
N MET A 26 5.19 32.81 -11.55
CA MET A 26 5.62 32.14 -10.33
C MET A 26 7.04 31.64 -10.49
N THR A 27 8.00 32.25 -9.79
CA THR A 27 9.41 31.84 -9.84
C THR A 27 9.83 31.14 -8.55
N LEU A 28 10.64 30.09 -8.69
CA LEU A 28 11.25 29.38 -7.57
C LEU A 28 12.68 29.88 -7.35
N LYS A 29 13.09 30.12 -6.10
CA LYS A 29 14.49 30.46 -5.79
C LYS A 29 15.36 29.19 -5.74
N SER A 30 16.66 29.33 -5.99
CA SER A 30 17.60 28.20 -5.93
C SER A 30 17.60 27.49 -4.57
N GLU A 31 17.47 28.22 -3.46
CA GLU A 31 17.37 27.66 -2.11
C GLU A 31 16.09 26.82 -1.90
N GLU A 32 14.99 27.24 -2.52
CA GLU A 32 13.72 26.53 -2.48
C GLU A 32 13.78 25.25 -3.34
N ALA A 33 14.47 25.29 -4.49
CA ALA A 33 14.73 24.12 -5.31
C ALA A 33 15.57 23.06 -4.58
N ILE A 34 16.59 23.48 -3.82
CA ILE A 34 17.36 22.56 -2.95
C ILE A 34 16.44 21.90 -1.94
N THR A 35 15.58 22.68 -1.28
CA THR A 35 14.65 22.17 -0.27
C THR A 35 13.71 21.13 -0.87
N ILE A 36 13.16 21.39 -2.07
CA ILE A 36 12.30 20.45 -2.79
C ILE A 36 13.04 19.15 -3.14
N PHE A 37 14.27 19.25 -3.66
CA PHE A 37 15.09 18.08 -3.97
C PHE A 37 15.39 17.24 -2.72
N MET A 38 15.77 17.89 -1.61
CA MET A 38 16.03 17.22 -0.33
C MET A 38 14.77 16.58 0.27
N GLY A 39 13.57 17.02 -0.12
CA GLY A 39 12.30 16.43 0.27
C GLY A 39 12.10 14.98 -0.20
N HIS A 40 12.95 14.47 -1.09
CA HIS A 40 12.96 13.08 -1.57
C HIS A 40 13.97 12.17 -0.83
N GLY A 41 14.57 12.67 0.25
CA GLY A 41 15.59 11.97 1.03
C GLY A 41 16.99 12.14 0.45
N VAL A 42 18.01 11.89 1.28
CA VAL A 42 19.43 12.13 0.98
C VAL A 42 19.91 11.30 -0.23
N ASN A 43 19.27 10.15 -0.48
CA ASN A 43 19.55 9.25 -1.61
C ASN A 43 18.46 9.26 -2.70
N GLN A 44 17.47 10.16 -2.64
CA GLN A 44 16.32 10.19 -3.58
C GLN A 44 15.49 8.88 -3.58
N GLU A 45 15.40 8.21 -2.44
CA GLU A 45 14.73 6.90 -2.29
C GLU A 45 13.20 6.97 -2.39
N THR A 46 12.60 8.16 -2.31
CA THR A 46 11.15 8.34 -2.42
C THR A 46 10.76 9.11 -3.66
N ASP A 47 9.92 8.50 -4.51
CA ASP A 47 9.40 9.12 -5.73
C ASP A 47 8.63 10.42 -5.47
N VAL A 48 7.98 10.57 -4.32
CA VAL A 48 7.21 11.77 -3.95
C VAL A 48 7.81 12.44 -2.72
N GLY A 49 7.93 13.77 -2.78
CA GLY A 49 8.49 14.61 -1.74
C GLY A 49 7.51 15.70 -1.30
N TYR A 50 7.62 16.10 -0.04
CA TYR A 50 6.80 17.16 0.56
C TYR A 50 7.73 18.23 1.13
N SER A 51 7.61 19.46 0.65
CA SER A 51 8.54 20.54 1.02
C SER A 51 7.80 21.84 1.28
N LYS A 52 8.05 22.43 2.44
CA LYS A 52 7.49 23.76 2.78
C LYS A 52 8.49 24.84 2.35
N ILE A 53 8.03 25.73 1.47
CA ILE A 53 8.79 26.89 0.99
C ILE A 53 8.08 28.20 1.38
N GLN A 54 8.65 29.37 1.07
CA GLN A 54 8.08 30.65 1.48
C GLN A 54 6.68 30.89 0.89
N SER A 55 6.45 30.41 -0.33
CA SER A 55 5.20 30.60 -1.08
C SER A 55 4.12 29.56 -0.79
N GLY A 56 4.42 28.49 -0.04
CA GLY A 56 3.46 27.44 0.32
C GLY A 56 4.07 26.06 0.46
N LEU A 57 3.21 25.04 0.38
CA LEU A 57 3.63 23.64 0.32
C LEU A 57 3.88 23.25 -1.13
N VAL A 58 4.97 22.54 -1.40
CA VAL A 58 5.26 21.92 -2.68
C VAL A 58 5.19 20.40 -2.51
N ILE A 59 4.42 19.77 -3.39
CA ILE A 59 4.36 18.32 -3.55
C ILE A 59 5.12 18.01 -4.82
N SER A 60 6.20 17.27 -4.71
CA SER A 60 7.12 17.00 -5.82
C SER A 60 7.19 15.54 -6.19
N TYR A 61 7.48 15.25 -7.45
CA TYR A 61 7.76 13.92 -7.97
C TYR A 61 9.18 13.88 -8.56
N MET A 62 9.98 12.92 -8.16
CA MET A 62 11.37 12.73 -8.59
C MET A 62 11.44 11.67 -9.69
N ARG A 63 12.08 12.02 -10.80
CA ARG A 63 12.55 11.10 -11.83
C ARG A 63 13.99 11.51 -12.18
N PRO A 64 15.01 10.97 -11.48
CA PRO A 64 16.37 11.46 -11.60
C PRO A 64 16.84 11.50 -13.07
N PRO A 65 17.50 12.59 -13.50
CA PRO A 65 17.99 13.73 -12.71
C PRO A 65 16.97 14.88 -12.51
N SER A 66 15.71 14.69 -12.90
CA SER A 66 14.69 15.73 -12.95
C SER A 66 13.63 15.58 -11.85
N CYS A 67 13.01 16.68 -11.48
CA CYS A 67 11.97 16.75 -10.47
C CYS A 67 10.87 17.71 -10.94
N ILE A 68 9.62 17.34 -10.70
CA ILE A 68 8.48 18.23 -10.93
C ILE A 68 7.86 18.58 -9.59
N GLY A 69 7.75 19.86 -9.27
CA GLY A 69 7.15 20.36 -8.03
C GLY A 69 5.84 21.09 -8.30
N VAL A 70 4.78 20.74 -7.57
CA VAL A 70 3.49 21.43 -7.63
C VAL A 70 3.31 22.29 -6.38
N LEU A 71 3.18 23.60 -6.55
CA LEU A 71 2.85 24.53 -5.47
C LEU A 71 1.36 24.45 -5.14
N VAL A 72 1.04 24.26 -3.87
CA VAL A 72 -0.34 24.15 -3.37
C VAL A 72 -0.60 25.19 -2.29
N LYS A 73 -1.87 25.58 -2.13
CA LYS A 73 -2.27 26.51 -1.06
C LYS A 73 -2.26 25.79 0.29
N GLU A 74 -1.92 26.50 1.36
CA GLU A 74 -2.07 25.96 2.73
C GLU A 74 -3.54 25.58 2.99
N GLY A 75 -3.76 24.36 3.51
CA GLY A 75 -5.08 23.80 3.81
C GLY A 75 -5.72 22.97 2.69
N GLU A 76 -5.05 22.76 1.56
CA GLU A 76 -5.55 21.89 0.49
C GLU A 76 -5.32 20.40 0.74
N ASN A 77 -6.14 19.56 0.09
CA ASN A 77 -6.02 18.10 0.19
C ASN A 77 -4.79 17.60 -0.58
N SER A 78 -3.65 17.58 0.12
CA SER A 78 -2.36 17.13 -0.40
C SER A 78 -2.42 15.71 -0.98
N ALA A 79 -3.22 14.81 -0.40
CA ALA A 79 -3.36 13.44 -0.89
C ALA A 79 -4.05 13.36 -2.26
N ALA A 80 -5.02 14.24 -2.53
CA ALA A 80 -5.64 14.33 -3.85
C ALA A 80 -4.64 14.80 -4.92
N ILE A 81 -3.82 15.79 -4.57
CA ILE A 81 -2.80 16.34 -5.47
C ILE A 81 -1.69 15.33 -5.71
N GLU A 82 -1.20 14.62 -4.69
CA GLU A 82 -0.24 13.53 -4.88
C GLU A 82 -0.79 12.46 -5.84
N ARG A 83 -2.01 11.97 -5.59
CA ARG A 83 -2.63 10.93 -6.43
C ARG A 83 -2.78 11.37 -7.89
N ASN A 84 -3.23 12.61 -8.11
CA ASN A 84 -3.40 13.13 -9.47
C ASN A 84 -2.05 13.47 -10.13
N LEU A 85 -1.06 13.92 -9.37
CA LEU A 85 0.31 14.08 -9.85
C LEU A 85 0.86 12.73 -10.32
N ARG A 86 0.75 11.66 -9.52
CA ARG A 86 1.18 10.30 -9.93
C ARG A 86 0.53 9.81 -11.22
N ARG A 87 -0.75 10.14 -11.44
CA ARG A 87 -1.47 9.81 -12.70
C ARG A 87 -0.97 10.61 -13.89
N LEU A 88 -0.50 11.83 -13.66
CA LEU A 88 0.01 12.72 -14.69
C LEU A 88 1.41 12.35 -15.17
N ILE A 89 2.28 11.88 -14.27
CA ILE A 89 3.71 11.63 -14.54
C ILE A 89 3.98 10.76 -15.79
N PRO A 90 3.26 9.65 -16.05
CA PRO A 90 3.46 8.86 -17.27
C PRO A 90 3.22 9.62 -18.57
N HIS A 91 2.51 10.76 -18.52
CA HIS A 91 2.14 11.57 -19.67
C HIS A 91 3.01 12.82 -19.85
N ILE A 92 3.95 13.07 -18.95
CA ILE A 92 4.92 14.17 -19.07
C ILE A 92 6.19 13.64 -19.74
N ASN A 93 6.63 14.33 -20.79
CA ASN A 93 7.90 14.03 -21.42
C ASN A 93 9.05 14.74 -20.68
N PHE A 94 9.73 14.03 -19.79
CA PHE A 94 10.88 14.54 -19.01
C PHE A 94 12.12 14.83 -19.85
N ASP A 95 12.18 14.34 -21.09
CA ASP A 95 13.29 14.56 -22.01
C ASP A 95 12.95 15.64 -23.08
N SER A 96 11.84 16.36 -22.90
CA SER A 96 11.40 17.40 -23.82
C SER A 96 12.32 18.62 -23.81
N ASP A 97 12.58 19.18 -24.99
CA ASP A 97 13.23 20.49 -25.16
C ASP A 97 12.24 21.65 -25.01
N GLN A 98 10.93 21.37 -24.98
CA GLN A 98 9.84 22.35 -24.85
C GLN A 98 9.15 22.29 -23.48
N TRP A 99 9.94 22.42 -22.41
CA TRP A 99 9.46 22.35 -21.02
C TRP A 99 8.33 23.33 -20.70
N ASP A 100 8.30 24.52 -21.31
CA ASP A 100 7.23 25.50 -21.08
C ASP A 100 5.86 24.94 -21.50
N LYS A 101 5.77 24.29 -22.66
CA LYS A 101 4.53 23.65 -23.14
C LYS A 101 4.17 22.40 -22.37
N GLU A 102 5.17 21.60 -21.98
CA GLU A 102 4.95 20.40 -21.16
C GLU A 102 4.37 20.78 -19.79
N LEU A 103 4.92 21.82 -19.14
CA LEU A 103 4.42 22.32 -17.86
C LEU A 103 3.03 22.95 -17.98
N GLU A 104 2.75 23.73 -19.03
CA GLU A 104 1.42 24.27 -19.28
C GLU A 104 0.37 23.16 -19.44
N LYS A 105 0.66 22.17 -20.29
CA LYS A 105 -0.21 21.00 -20.51
C LYS A 105 -0.40 20.20 -19.22
N ALA A 106 0.69 19.92 -18.51
CA ALA A 106 0.67 19.20 -17.24
C ALA A 106 -0.18 19.93 -16.19
N PHE A 107 -0.01 21.25 -16.09
CA PHE A 107 -0.79 22.09 -15.17
C PHE A 107 -2.29 22.08 -15.52
N GLY A 108 -2.63 22.20 -16.81
CA GLY A 108 -4.02 22.12 -17.27
C GLY A 108 -4.68 20.79 -16.92
N VAL A 109 -4.03 19.67 -17.25
CA VAL A 109 -4.55 18.33 -16.91
C VAL A 109 -4.67 18.13 -15.40
N LEU A 110 -3.69 18.60 -14.62
CA LEU A 110 -3.77 18.51 -13.16
C LEU A 110 -4.92 19.34 -12.61
N HIS A 111 -5.15 20.53 -13.17
CA HIS A 111 -6.27 21.40 -12.79
C HIS A 111 -7.61 20.74 -13.13
N ASP A 112 -7.74 20.13 -14.30
CA ASP A 112 -8.93 19.39 -14.72
C ASP A 112 -9.19 18.16 -13.83
N LEU A 113 -8.17 17.34 -13.57
CA LEU A 113 -8.28 16.19 -12.65
C LEU A 113 -8.68 16.60 -11.23
N MET A 114 -8.24 17.78 -10.78
CA MET A 114 -8.62 18.32 -9.48
C MET A 114 -10.05 18.83 -9.44
N ASN A 115 -10.58 19.28 -10.58
CA ASN A 115 -11.98 19.66 -10.73
C ASN A 115 -12.88 18.43 -10.87
N GLU A 116 -12.46 17.41 -11.63
CA GLU A 116 -13.18 16.15 -11.92
C GLU A 116 -13.26 15.16 -10.74
N THR A 117 -12.46 15.40 -9.68
CA THR A 117 -12.47 14.56 -8.47
C THR A 117 -13.23 15.27 -7.34
N SER A 118 -14.34 15.94 -7.65
CA SER A 118 -15.25 16.43 -6.63
C SER A 118 -16.04 15.26 -6.02
N GLY A 119 -16.46 15.38 -4.75
CA GLY A 119 -17.30 14.35 -4.10
C GLY A 119 -18.62 14.10 -4.85
N GLU A 120 -19.11 15.11 -5.60
CA GLU A 120 -20.31 15.02 -6.43
C GLU A 120 -20.08 14.17 -7.69
N GLU A 121 -18.93 14.28 -8.37
CA GLU A 121 -18.61 13.43 -9.54
C GLU A 121 -18.35 11.98 -9.16
N LEU A 122 -17.77 11.71 -7.99
CA LEU A 122 -17.65 10.35 -7.49
C LEU A 122 -19.03 9.69 -7.33
N LEU A 123 -20.05 10.45 -6.93
CA LEU A 123 -21.43 9.97 -6.83
C LEU A 123 -22.14 9.84 -8.19
N LEU A 124 -21.59 10.41 -9.27
CA LEU A 124 -22.08 10.18 -10.63
C LEU A 124 -21.69 8.79 -11.16
N ASN A 125 -20.65 8.16 -10.60
CA ASN A 125 -20.31 6.79 -10.94
C ASN A 125 -21.44 5.83 -10.51
N PRO A 126 -22.05 5.07 -11.44
CA PRO A 126 -23.18 4.20 -11.12
C PRO A 126 -22.87 3.17 -10.04
N GLY A 127 -21.64 2.62 -10.04
CA GLY A 127 -21.20 1.63 -9.05
C GLY A 127 -21.02 2.24 -7.66
N VAL A 128 -20.50 3.47 -7.56
CA VAL A 128 -20.40 4.20 -6.29
C VAL A 128 -21.79 4.53 -5.77
N LYS A 129 -22.68 5.04 -6.62
CA LYS A 129 -24.06 5.35 -6.23
C LYS A 129 -24.80 4.12 -5.72
N GLN A 130 -24.63 2.98 -6.39
CA GLN A 130 -25.19 1.71 -5.95
C GLN A 130 -24.62 1.28 -4.59
N LEU A 131 -23.30 1.27 -4.44
CA LEU A 131 -22.63 0.89 -3.20
C LEU A 131 -23.08 1.75 -2.02
N ILE A 132 -23.11 3.08 -2.19
CA ILE A 132 -23.57 4.00 -1.15
C ILE A 132 -25.06 3.80 -0.86
N GLY A 133 -25.89 3.60 -1.89
CA GLY A 133 -27.31 3.27 -1.74
C GLY A 133 -27.51 1.98 -0.93
N ASP A 134 -26.76 0.92 -1.24
CA ASP A 134 -26.78 -0.34 -0.51
C ASP A 134 -26.37 -0.17 0.96
N MET A 135 -25.39 0.71 1.25
CA MET A 135 -25.00 1.04 2.62
C MET A 135 -26.06 1.85 3.36
N MET A 136 -26.63 2.88 2.72
CA MET A 136 -27.70 3.71 3.30
C MET A 136 -28.95 2.89 3.62
N GLU A 137 -29.28 1.92 2.76
CA GLU A 137 -30.40 1.00 2.93
C GLU A 137 -30.04 -0.21 3.81
N LYS A 138 -28.85 -0.23 4.40
CA LYS A 138 -28.34 -1.28 5.30
C LYS A 138 -28.29 -2.69 4.68
N ARG A 139 -28.26 -2.80 3.35
CA ARG A 139 -27.93 -4.05 2.67
C ARG A 139 -26.46 -4.42 2.85
N ILE A 140 -25.60 -3.41 2.94
CA ILE A 140 -24.19 -3.55 3.29
C ILE A 140 -23.96 -2.78 4.59
N GLU A 141 -23.74 -3.49 5.69
CA GLU A 141 -23.51 -2.87 7.00
C GLU A 141 -22.16 -2.15 7.07
N ALA A 142 -21.11 -2.79 6.54
CA ALA A 142 -19.76 -2.24 6.50
C ALA A 142 -18.94 -2.87 5.38
N ILE A 143 -18.07 -2.07 4.77
CA ILE A 143 -17.06 -2.55 3.82
C ILE A 143 -15.87 -3.03 4.65
N LYS A 144 -15.69 -4.35 4.75
CA LYS A 144 -14.62 -4.98 5.52
C LYS A 144 -13.53 -5.50 4.57
N PRO A 145 -12.23 -5.23 4.83
CA PRO A 145 -11.17 -5.81 4.02
C PRO A 145 -11.12 -7.32 4.20
N LYS A 146 -10.68 -8.04 3.15
CA LYS A 146 -10.29 -9.44 3.23
C LYS A 146 -8.79 -9.54 2.97
N HIS A 147 -8.04 -10.06 3.94
CA HIS A 147 -6.61 -10.33 3.79
C HIS A 147 -6.44 -11.72 3.19
N VAL A 148 -6.12 -11.78 1.90
CA VAL A 148 -6.00 -13.02 1.13
C VAL A 148 -4.54 -13.42 1.01
N LEU A 149 -4.24 -14.67 1.34
CA LEU A 149 -2.99 -15.34 1.00
C LEU A 149 -3.16 -16.03 -0.34
N ARG A 150 -2.35 -15.58 -1.31
CA ARG A 150 -2.33 -16.17 -2.64
C ARG A 150 -1.33 -17.30 -2.72
N ALA A 151 -1.76 -18.43 -3.25
CA ALA A 151 -0.88 -19.57 -3.49
C ALA A 151 -0.20 -19.41 -4.86
N THR A 152 1.03 -18.89 -4.87
CA THR A 152 1.85 -18.79 -6.09
C THR A 152 2.75 -20.00 -6.21
N VAL A 153 2.74 -20.66 -7.39
CA VAL A 153 3.69 -21.73 -7.71
C VAL A 153 4.99 -21.09 -8.19
N ARG A 154 6.12 -21.51 -7.64
CA ARG A 154 7.45 -21.01 -8.02
C ARG A 154 8.38 -22.16 -8.32
N TYR A 155 9.22 -21.98 -9.33
CA TYR A 155 10.29 -22.89 -9.73
C TYR A 155 11.62 -22.13 -9.66
N PRO A 156 12.25 -22.02 -8.47
CA PRO A 156 13.41 -21.16 -8.27
C PRO A 156 14.55 -21.41 -9.27
N GLU A 157 14.88 -22.68 -9.52
CA GLU A 157 15.95 -23.07 -10.43
C GLU A 157 15.64 -22.69 -11.89
N ALA A 158 14.37 -22.76 -12.29
CA ALA A 158 13.93 -22.33 -13.61
C ALA A 158 13.82 -20.80 -13.70
N TYR A 159 13.40 -20.14 -12.63
CA TYR A 159 13.33 -18.69 -12.54
C TYR A 159 14.72 -18.06 -12.71
N ASP A 160 15.75 -18.63 -12.08
CA ASP A 160 17.13 -18.17 -12.22
C ASP A 160 17.64 -18.26 -13.68
N ALA A 161 17.13 -19.21 -14.47
CA ALA A 161 17.55 -19.44 -15.86
C ALA A 161 16.69 -18.70 -16.90
N LEU A 162 15.37 -18.60 -16.68
CA LEU A 162 14.39 -18.11 -17.64
C LEU A 162 13.89 -16.69 -17.33
N GLY A 163 13.75 -16.37 -16.04
CA GLY A 163 13.52 -15.03 -15.50
C GLY A 163 12.18 -14.35 -15.83
N SER A 164 12.17 -13.09 -15.37
CA SER A 164 11.15 -12.02 -15.42
C SER A 164 9.86 -12.18 -14.62
N ASP A 165 9.21 -13.35 -14.61
CA ASP A 165 7.91 -13.52 -13.95
C ASP A 165 7.60 -15.01 -13.62
N ASP A 166 6.96 -15.27 -12.48
CA ASP A 166 6.64 -16.64 -12.02
C ASP A 166 5.61 -17.35 -12.94
N GLU A 167 4.64 -16.61 -13.49
CA GLU A 167 3.64 -17.18 -14.40
C GLU A 167 4.27 -17.52 -15.75
N GLU A 168 5.14 -16.65 -16.25
CA GLU A 168 5.90 -16.88 -17.48
C GLU A 168 6.80 -18.12 -17.37
N VAL A 169 7.52 -18.26 -16.26
CA VAL A 169 8.36 -19.45 -15.99
C VAL A 169 7.51 -20.72 -15.98
N ALA A 170 6.36 -20.70 -15.30
CA ALA A 170 5.45 -21.85 -15.27
C ALA A 170 4.89 -22.18 -16.67
N ARG A 171 4.60 -21.17 -17.49
CA ARG A 171 4.17 -21.35 -18.89
C ARG A 171 5.26 -22.01 -19.72
N LEU A 172 6.49 -21.50 -19.68
CA LEU A 172 7.61 -22.05 -20.44
C LEU A 172 7.93 -23.51 -20.08
N LEU A 173 7.86 -23.87 -18.79
CA LEU A 173 8.04 -25.26 -18.37
C LEU A 173 6.97 -26.19 -18.93
N LYS A 174 5.72 -25.70 -19.01
CA LYS A 174 4.63 -26.43 -19.63
C LYS A 174 4.81 -26.55 -21.15
N ASP A 175 5.23 -25.48 -21.83
CA ASP A 175 5.50 -25.51 -23.27
C ASP A 175 6.62 -26.53 -23.59
N LEU A 176 7.66 -26.62 -22.74
CA LEU A 176 8.71 -27.62 -22.89
C LEU A 176 8.23 -29.06 -22.63
N GLU A 177 7.23 -29.26 -21.78
CA GLU A 177 6.57 -30.56 -21.62
C GLU A 177 5.71 -30.92 -22.83
N ASP A 178 4.93 -29.95 -23.34
CA ASP A 178 4.08 -30.11 -24.52
C ASP A 178 4.93 -30.45 -25.78
N GLU A 179 6.15 -29.91 -25.88
CA GLU A 179 7.16 -30.23 -26.90
C GLU A 179 8.01 -31.47 -26.57
N GLU A 180 7.62 -32.25 -25.56
CA GLU A 180 8.28 -33.49 -25.14
C GLU A 180 9.76 -33.35 -24.73
N VAL A 181 10.25 -32.13 -24.44
CA VAL A 181 11.60 -31.89 -23.90
C VAL A 181 11.66 -32.22 -22.41
N LEU A 182 10.57 -31.90 -21.70
CA LEU A 182 10.39 -32.24 -20.30
C LEU A 182 9.25 -33.25 -20.13
N GLU A 183 9.24 -33.93 -19.00
CA GLU A 183 8.09 -34.68 -18.49
C GLU A 183 7.75 -34.17 -17.09
N SER A 184 6.48 -33.89 -16.81
CA SER A 184 6.05 -33.58 -15.45
C SER A 184 5.73 -34.85 -14.66
N ARG A 185 6.03 -34.80 -13.36
CA ARG A 185 5.63 -35.81 -12.38
C ARG A 185 5.02 -35.11 -11.18
N THR A 186 4.11 -35.79 -10.50
CA THR A 186 3.48 -35.25 -9.28
C THR A 186 4.54 -35.01 -8.21
N TYR A 187 4.58 -33.80 -7.66
CA TYR A 187 5.53 -33.39 -6.63
C TYR A 187 4.83 -32.53 -5.58
N GLY A 188 4.83 -32.99 -4.33
CA GLY A 188 4.17 -32.28 -3.24
C GLY A 188 2.65 -32.14 -3.42
N ARG A 189 2.05 -31.31 -2.57
CA ARG A 189 0.63 -30.95 -2.61
C ARG A 189 0.50 -29.44 -2.56
N ARG A 190 -0.59 -28.93 -3.13
CA ARG A 190 -1.00 -27.53 -2.97
C ARG A 190 -2.35 -27.45 -2.30
N VAL A 191 -2.61 -26.31 -1.67
CA VAL A 191 -3.93 -26.01 -1.12
C VAL A 191 -4.89 -25.82 -2.29
N GLU A 192 -6.05 -26.48 -2.22
CA GLU A 192 -7.09 -26.32 -3.23
C GLU A 192 -8.46 -26.49 -2.59
N CYS A 193 -9.34 -25.51 -2.79
CA CYS A 193 -10.70 -25.57 -2.31
C CYS A 193 -11.52 -26.57 -3.13
N ARG A 194 -11.89 -27.71 -2.55
CA ARG A 194 -12.70 -28.73 -3.25
C ARG A 194 -14.11 -28.27 -3.64
N GLN A 195 -14.54 -27.09 -3.22
CA GLN A 195 -15.85 -26.53 -3.60
C GLN A 195 -15.79 -25.68 -4.87
N CYS A 196 -14.68 -24.99 -5.13
CA CYS A 196 -14.58 -24.04 -6.25
C CYS A 196 -13.28 -24.13 -7.05
N GLY A 197 -12.30 -24.95 -6.64
CA GLY A 197 -11.02 -25.14 -7.31
C GLY A 197 -9.97 -24.06 -7.02
N ASP A 198 -10.33 -23.01 -6.28
CA ASP A 198 -9.41 -21.91 -5.97
C ASP A 198 -8.36 -22.33 -4.92
N ALA A 199 -7.16 -21.77 -5.04
CA ALA A 199 -6.05 -21.98 -4.12
C ALA A 199 -5.85 -20.81 -3.14
N ASP A 200 -6.49 -19.66 -3.39
CA ASP A 200 -6.43 -18.50 -2.52
C ASP A 200 -7.21 -18.74 -1.22
N LEU A 201 -6.60 -18.37 -0.09
CA LEU A 201 -7.17 -18.62 1.22
C LEU A 201 -7.08 -17.40 2.13
N THR A 202 -7.97 -17.33 3.12
CA THR A 202 -7.87 -16.42 4.26
C THR A 202 -7.54 -17.22 5.52
N ILE A 203 -6.71 -16.64 6.38
CA ILE A 203 -6.45 -17.18 7.71
C ILE A 203 -7.19 -16.30 8.71
N GLU A 204 -8.04 -16.93 9.51
CA GLU A 204 -8.81 -16.27 10.56
C GLU A 204 -8.37 -16.79 11.91
N LEU A 205 -8.14 -15.88 12.86
CA LEU A 205 -7.96 -16.22 14.26
C LEU A 205 -9.32 -16.10 14.95
N GLN A 206 -9.74 -17.16 15.65
CA GLN A 206 -11.02 -17.22 16.33
C GLN A 206 -10.84 -17.46 17.82
N CYS A 207 -11.66 -16.78 18.63
CA CYS A 207 -11.69 -16.95 20.06
C CYS A 207 -12.08 -18.40 20.37
N PRO A 208 -11.30 -19.15 21.17
CA PRO A 208 -11.63 -20.54 21.46
C PRO A 208 -12.93 -20.70 22.25
N ASN A 209 -13.37 -19.65 22.95
CA ASN A 209 -14.59 -19.67 23.76
C ASN A 209 -15.86 -19.35 22.96
N CYS A 210 -15.86 -18.28 22.16
CA CYS A 210 -17.06 -17.83 21.42
C CYS A 210 -16.95 -17.91 19.89
N SER A 211 -15.80 -18.30 19.34
CA SER A 211 -15.48 -18.30 17.90
C SER A 211 -15.52 -16.93 17.21
N SER A 212 -15.61 -15.83 17.96
CA SER A 212 -15.47 -14.47 17.41
C SER A 212 -14.09 -14.27 16.79
N LYS A 213 -14.04 -13.48 15.72
CA LYS A 213 -12.79 -13.06 15.05
C LYS A 213 -12.26 -11.73 15.59
N ASP A 214 -13.02 -11.09 16.49
CA ASP A 214 -12.66 -9.79 17.05
C ASP A 214 -11.72 -10.00 18.25
N ILE A 215 -10.46 -10.28 17.92
CA ILE A 215 -9.36 -10.49 18.86
C ILE A 215 -8.34 -9.39 18.62
N HIS A 216 -7.93 -8.70 19.67
CA HIS A 216 -6.92 -7.65 19.62
C HIS A 216 -5.81 -7.91 20.64
N LYS A 217 -4.64 -7.33 20.40
CA LYS A 217 -3.54 -7.38 21.37
C LYS A 217 -3.75 -6.32 22.43
N VAL A 218 -3.72 -6.74 23.69
CA VAL A 218 -3.65 -5.86 24.85
C VAL A 218 -2.24 -5.94 25.40
N TYR A 219 -1.63 -4.77 25.57
CA TYR A 219 -0.26 -4.63 26.05
C TYR A 219 -0.31 -4.22 27.51
N THR A 220 0.36 -4.98 28.36
CA THR A 220 0.69 -4.55 29.72
C THR A 220 1.98 -3.76 29.65
N VAL A 221 1.91 -2.46 29.95
CA VAL A 221 3.04 -1.53 29.79
C VAL A 221 3.36 -0.81 31.10
N PHE A 222 4.62 -0.43 31.26
CA PHE A 222 5.08 0.42 32.36
C PHE A 222 5.08 1.89 31.95
N CYS A 223 4.47 2.75 32.77
CA CYS A 223 4.50 4.19 32.56
C CYS A 223 5.81 4.81 33.10
N PRO A 224 6.67 5.40 32.25
CA PRO A 224 7.92 6.02 32.71
C PRO A 224 7.69 7.28 33.58
N LYS A 225 6.50 7.89 33.50
CA LYS A 225 6.18 9.13 34.23
C LYS A 225 5.74 8.90 35.68
N CYS A 226 5.02 7.80 35.94
CA CYS A 226 4.46 7.53 37.28
C CYS A 226 4.83 6.15 37.84
N SER A 227 5.63 5.38 37.11
CA SER A 227 6.11 4.06 37.51
C SER A 227 5.03 3.02 37.79
N ASN A 228 3.81 3.23 37.28
CA ASN A 228 2.70 2.28 37.38
C ASN A 228 2.54 1.49 36.08
N GLN A 229 2.01 0.28 36.21
CA GLN A 229 1.61 -0.55 35.08
C GLN A 229 0.17 -0.24 34.66
N PHE A 230 -0.11 -0.33 33.37
CA PHE A 230 -1.47 -0.23 32.83
C PHE A 230 -1.61 -1.02 31.52
N HIS A 231 -2.85 -1.34 31.16
CA HIS A 231 -3.17 -2.00 29.91
C HIS A 231 -3.43 -0.95 28.82
N ALA A 232 -2.90 -1.18 27.63
CA ALA A 232 -3.09 -0.33 26.46
C ALA A 232 -3.31 -1.18 25.21
N VAL A 233 -4.17 -0.69 24.31
CA VAL A 233 -4.25 -1.21 22.95
C VAL A 233 -3.40 -0.30 22.07
N ILE A 234 -2.33 -0.84 21.51
CA ILE A 234 -1.40 -0.11 20.66
C ILE A 234 -1.65 -0.58 19.23
N VAL A 235 -2.14 0.34 18.38
CA VAL A 235 -2.29 0.13 16.94
C VAL A 235 -1.08 0.69 16.21
N ASP A 236 -0.81 0.22 14.98
CA ASP A 236 0.45 0.47 14.26
C ASP A 236 0.82 1.96 14.13
N ASP A 237 -0.17 2.84 13.94
CA ASP A 237 0.03 4.29 13.75
C ASP A 237 -0.11 5.12 15.04
N LEU A 238 -0.16 4.49 16.22
CA LEU A 238 -0.38 5.20 17.49
C LEU A 238 0.92 5.82 18.02
N ALA A 239 1.00 7.16 18.03
CA ALA A 239 2.17 7.88 18.54
C ALA A 239 2.22 7.97 20.08
N GLU A 240 1.06 8.11 20.73
CA GLU A 240 0.95 8.32 22.17
C GLU A 240 -0.23 7.56 22.78
N VAL A 241 -0.07 7.12 24.03
CA VAL A 241 -1.14 6.55 24.86
C VAL A 241 -1.31 7.37 26.13
N ILE A 242 -2.54 7.40 26.67
CA ILE A 242 -2.80 8.05 27.96
C ILE A 242 -2.64 7.01 29.07
N CYS A 243 -1.70 7.24 29.99
CA CYS A 243 -1.57 6.39 31.17
C CYS A 243 -2.83 6.48 32.03
N LEU A 244 -3.50 5.35 32.28
CA LEU A 244 -4.75 5.34 33.02
C LEU A 244 -4.59 5.72 34.51
N SER A 245 -3.39 5.59 35.07
CA SER A 245 -3.09 5.89 36.47
C SER A 245 -2.80 7.37 36.72
N CYS A 246 -1.93 8.01 35.92
CA CYS A 246 -1.55 9.42 36.10
C CYS A 246 -2.20 10.38 35.10
N LYS A 247 -2.96 9.86 34.13
CA LYS A 247 -3.64 10.61 33.06
C LYS A 247 -2.70 11.45 32.17
N GLN A 248 -1.41 11.18 32.21
CA GLN A 248 -0.42 11.84 31.35
C GLN A 248 -0.28 11.09 30.02
N PRO A 249 -0.11 11.81 28.89
CA PRO A 249 0.26 11.19 27.63
C PRO A 249 1.68 10.64 27.71
N VAL A 250 1.92 9.48 27.12
CA VAL A 250 3.23 8.81 27.04
C VAL A 250 3.43 8.37 25.60
N LYS A 251 4.60 8.65 25.04
CA LYS A 251 4.90 8.20 23.67
C LYS A 251 5.03 6.70 23.63
N VAL A 252 4.50 6.07 22.58
CA VAL A 252 4.52 4.61 22.44
C VAL A 252 5.95 4.06 22.45
N ASN A 253 6.91 4.77 21.85
CA ASN A 253 8.32 4.39 21.85
C ASN A 253 9.03 4.52 23.21
N GLU A 254 8.42 5.20 24.19
CA GLU A 254 8.93 5.32 25.57
C GLU A 254 8.33 4.26 26.51
N LEU A 255 7.32 3.50 26.05
CA LEU A 255 6.68 2.46 26.85
C LEU A 255 7.57 1.22 26.93
N ALA A 256 7.82 0.74 28.15
CA ALA A 256 8.35 -0.60 28.33
C ALA A 256 7.20 -1.61 28.32
N VAL A 257 7.16 -2.47 27.30
CA VAL A 257 6.19 -3.57 27.20
C VAL A 257 6.61 -4.69 28.13
N ILE A 258 5.71 -5.07 29.03
CA ILE A 258 5.92 -6.13 30.03
C ILE A 258 5.34 -7.45 29.52
N ASP A 259 4.11 -7.40 29.01
CA ASP A 259 3.39 -8.57 28.52
C ASP A 259 2.44 -8.17 27.38
N VAL A 260 2.06 -9.15 26.56
CA VAL A 260 1.12 -8.98 25.46
C VAL A 260 0.16 -10.16 25.44
N GLU A 261 -1.13 -9.90 25.65
CA GLU A 261 -2.17 -10.92 25.62
C GLU A 261 -3.18 -10.64 24.50
N PRO A 262 -3.60 -11.65 23.72
CA PRO A 262 -4.74 -11.52 22.83
C PRO A 262 -6.05 -11.59 23.63
N LEU A 263 -6.90 -10.57 23.47
CA LEU A 263 -8.19 -10.47 24.13
C LEU A 263 -9.33 -10.47 23.12
N CYS A 264 -10.36 -11.27 23.37
CA CYS A 264 -11.58 -11.25 22.58
C CYS A 264 -12.49 -10.10 23.02
N ASN A 265 -12.86 -9.20 22.09
CA ASN A 265 -13.77 -8.09 22.35
C ASN A 265 -15.21 -8.53 22.64
N GLU A 266 -15.64 -9.68 22.12
CA GLU A 266 -17.02 -10.14 22.31
C GLU A 266 -17.27 -10.78 23.68
N CYS A 267 -16.34 -11.59 24.19
CA CYS A 267 -16.54 -12.34 25.43
C CYS A 267 -15.51 -12.04 26.53
N GLY A 268 -14.51 -11.18 26.28
CA GLY A 268 -13.47 -10.81 27.23
C GLY A 268 -12.49 -11.93 27.57
N THR A 269 -12.49 -13.03 26.81
CA THR A 269 -11.55 -14.13 27.04
C THR A 269 -10.17 -13.72 26.56
N ALA A 270 -9.20 -13.70 27.49
CA ALA A 270 -7.78 -13.65 27.17
C ALA A 270 -7.34 -15.04 26.71
N SER A 271 -6.71 -15.14 25.54
CA SER A 271 -6.25 -16.41 25.00
C SER A 271 -4.97 -16.23 24.21
N SER A 272 -3.90 -16.86 24.68
CA SER A 272 -2.62 -16.96 23.97
C SER A 272 -2.64 -17.94 22.80
N ASP A 273 -3.73 -18.72 22.63
CA ASP A 273 -3.86 -19.75 21.60
C ASP A 273 -5.20 -19.61 20.85
N PRO A 274 -5.35 -18.57 20.01
CA PRO A 274 -6.54 -18.43 19.19
C PRO A 274 -6.65 -19.59 18.19
N LYS A 275 -7.88 -20.04 17.95
CA LYS A 275 -8.14 -21.10 16.97
C LYS A 275 -7.87 -20.59 15.56
N ILE A 276 -6.91 -21.20 14.88
CA ILE A 276 -6.59 -20.90 13.48
C ILE A 276 -7.59 -21.61 12.57
N VAL A 277 -8.25 -20.84 11.70
CA VAL A 277 -9.21 -21.34 10.72
C VAL A 277 -8.81 -20.89 9.32
N PHE A 278 -8.69 -21.85 8.41
CA PHE A 278 -8.48 -21.60 6.98
C PHE A 278 -9.81 -21.55 6.25
N LYS A 279 -10.01 -20.56 5.39
CA LYS A 279 -11.16 -20.48 4.49
C LYS A 279 -10.72 -20.19 3.06
N CYS A 280 -11.50 -20.65 2.09
CA CYS A 280 -11.33 -20.24 0.70
C CYS A 280 -11.66 -18.74 0.55
N ALA A 281 -10.77 -17.98 -0.08
CA ALA A 281 -10.96 -16.55 -0.28
C ALA A 281 -12.18 -16.22 -1.17
N THR A 282 -12.48 -17.11 -2.12
CA THR A 282 -13.55 -16.95 -3.11
C THR A 282 -14.92 -17.37 -2.59
N CYS A 283 -15.05 -18.57 -2.03
CA CYS A 283 -16.35 -19.10 -1.60
C CYS A 283 -16.60 -19.10 -0.08
N ASP A 284 -15.66 -18.60 0.73
CA ASP A 284 -15.69 -18.55 2.20
C ASP A 284 -15.85 -19.90 2.92
N LYS A 285 -15.77 -21.02 2.18
CA LYS A 285 -15.85 -22.35 2.77
C LYS A 285 -14.62 -22.60 3.64
N GLN A 286 -14.87 -23.06 4.87
CA GLN A 286 -13.80 -23.53 5.75
C GLN A 286 -13.08 -24.74 5.13
N LEU A 287 -11.76 -24.61 5.01
CA LEU A 287 -10.87 -25.65 4.53
C LEU A 287 -10.50 -26.58 5.69
N LYS A 288 -10.57 -27.88 5.45
CA LYS A 288 -10.10 -28.92 6.37
C LYS A 288 -8.73 -29.41 5.93
N GLY A 289 -8.05 -30.22 6.76
CA GLY A 289 -6.71 -30.74 6.44
C GLY A 289 -6.63 -31.45 5.07
N ALA A 290 -7.70 -32.12 4.64
CA ALA A 290 -7.76 -32.75 3.32
C ALA A 290 -7.81 -31.75 2.14
N ASP A 291 -8.33 -30.55 2.36
CA ASP A 291 -8.36 -29.46 1.36
C ASP A 291 -6.99 -28.79 1.24
N LEU A 292 -6.24 -28.72 2.35
CA LEU A 292 -4.85 -28.24 2.38
C LEU A 292 -3.89 -29.14 1.60
N LEU A 293 -4.32 -30.36 1.24
CA LEU A 293 -3.54 -31.36 0.50
C LEU A 293 -4.23 -31.77 -0.81
N ALA A 294 -5.27 -31.05 -1.25
CA ALA A 294 -6.13 -31.50 -2.33
C ALA A 294 -5.49 -31.33 -3.72
N GLY A 295 -4.78 -30.23 -3.94
CA GLY A 295 -4.15 -29.98 -5.22
C GLY A 295 -2.82 -30.72 -5.37
N THR A 296 -2.38 -30.89 -6.61
CA THR A 296 -1.13 -31.58 -6.94
C THR A 296 -0.12 -30.57 -7.47
N GLY A 297 1.08 -30.55 -6.88
CA GLY A 297 2.20 -29.83 -7.47
C GLY A 297 2.86 -30.67 -8.56
N LEU A 298 3.59 -30.02 -9.46
CA LEU A 298 4.32 -30.66 -10.54
C LEU A 298 5.81 -30.38 -10.36
N ALA A 299 6.63 -31.37 -10.70
CA ALA A 299 8.05 -31.21 -10.94
C ALA A 299 8.37 -31.67 -12.35
N TYR A 300 9.22 -30.92 -13.04
CA TYR A 300 9.62 -31.21 -14.41
C TYR A 300 10.98 -31.89 -14.43
N TYR A 301 11.11 -32.92 -15.27
CA TYR A 301 12.33 -33.68 -15.48
C TYR A 301 12.67 -33.68 -16.97
N PHE A 302 13.94 -33.74 -17.31
CA PHE A 302 14.35 -33.92 -18.70
C PHE A 302 13.85 -35.27 -19.23
N LYS A 303 13.18 -35.26 -20.39
CA LYS A 303 12.69 -36.49 -21.03
C LYS A 303 13.86 -37.17 -21.75
N HIS A 304 14.24 -38.36 -21.30
CA HIS A 304 15.32 -39.16 -21.88
C HIS A 304 14.89 -39.92 -23.12
#